data_AF-A0A970I213-F1
#
_entry.id   AF-A0A970I213-F1
#
_cell.length_a   1.000
_cell.length_b   1.000
_cell.length_c   1.000
_cell.angle_alpha   90.00
_cell.angle_beta   90.00
_cell.angle_gamma   90.00
#
_symmetry.space_group_name_H-M   'P 1'
#
loop_
_entity.id
_entity.type
_entity.pdbx_description
1 polymer ?
#
loop_
_entity_poly.entity_id
_entity_poly.type
_entity_poly.pdbx_seq_one_letter_code
_entity_poly.pdbx_strand_id
1 'polypeptide(L)'
;MKKALILTGITVFFLFISFSCRTEKTAEEKEDLTKYVDPQIGTAHCRWFHVAPGASPFGMAKPGPSTDGHLGNASGWEAVGYDFRHNSIEGFPNFHEFQIGGVVFMPSNGELRTIPGNPDFSDKGYRSKFDKEDEILNPGYYSVILKDYNIRAELTSTDRVSFHRYTFPENKKSHILFDIGNRQGESGEVRNASVVLAQDGHVEGFVETYPEYVKKYQTGASVRMYFYAILDKEPDEYGIFHETRTEAGKKEATGRGAGLYLTFSTRDNESITIKAGLSYTSIENARLNLGAEAWDTGFDEARNAAHENWNAWLG
;
A
#
# COMPACT_ATOMS: atom_id res chain seq x y z
N MET A 1 91.28 19.26 -51.55
CA MET A 1 91.81 17.97 -51.07
C MET A 1 91.24 17.68 -49.68
N LYS A 2 90.93 16.41 -49.38
CA LYS A 2 90.06 15.86 -48.28
C LYS A 2 88.59 15.81 -48.72
N LYS A 3 87.97 14.70 -49.17
CA LYS A 3 87.70 13.35 -48.58
C LYS A 3 87.27 13.46 -47.11
N ALA A 4 86.24 12.84 -46.58
CA ALA A 4 85.11 12.02 -47.02
C ALA A 4 84.23 11.84 -45.75
N LEU A 5 82.91 11.61 -45.87
CA LEU A 5 82.15 10.54 -45.18
C LEU A 5 80.65 10.78 -45.37
N ILE A 6 79.99 9.84 -46.05
CA ILE A 6 78.54 9.68 -46.05
C ILE A 6 78.25 8.65 -44.95
N LEU A 7 77.50 9.04 -43.93
CA LEU A 7 76.99 8.14 -42.90
C LEU A 7 75.46 8.05 -43.07
N THR A 8 74.99 6.93 -43.58
CA THR A 8 73.57 6.59 -43.71
C THR A 8 73.03 6.20 -42.33
N GLY A 9 72.22 7.07 -41.73
CA GLY A 9 71.50 6.78 -40.49
C GLY A 9 70.22 6.01 -40.77
N ILE A 10 70.16 4.75 -40.34
CA ILE A 10 68.93 3.95 -40.30
C ILE A 10 68.18 4.33 -39.02
N THR A 11 67.07 5.06 -39.14
CA THR A 11 66.18 5.37 -38.02
C THR A 11 65.25 4.18 -37.79
N VAL A 12 65.52 3.37 -36.77
CA VAL A 12 64.62 2.32 -36.28
C VAL A 12 63.51 2.99 -35.47
N PHE A 13 62.30 3.02 -36.02
CA PHE A 13 61.10 3.53 -35.36
C PHE A 13 60.57 2.45 -34.40
N PHE A 14 60.87 2.57 -33.11
CA PHE A 14 60.27 1.73 -32.07
C PHE A 14 58.80 2.17 -31.88
N LEU A 15 57.85 1.40 -32.42
CA LEU A 15 56.44 1.49 -32.04
C LEU A 15 56.30 1.02 -30.58
N PHE A 16 56.22 1.95 -29.64
CA PHE A 16 55.70 1.69 -28.30
C PHE A 16 54.18 1.47 -28.42
N ILE A 17 53.75 0.21 -28.49
CA ILE A 17 52.35 -0.15 -28.32
C ILE A 17 52.06 -0.03 -26.82
N SER A 18 51.54 1.11 -26.40
CA SER A 18 50.96 1.30 -25.09
C SER A 18 49.72 0.41 -24.98
N PHE A 19 49.88 -0.79 -24.43
CA PHE A 19 48.76 -1.60 -23.94
C PHE A 19 48.14 -0.83 -22.76
N SER A 20 47.21 0.07 -23.09
CA SER A 20 46.35 0.69 -22.09
C SER A 20 45.44 -0.40 -21.56
N CYS A 21 45.81 -1.01 -20.44
CA CYS A 21 44.91 -1.83 -19.63
C CYS A 21 43.73 -0.93 -19.23
N ARG A 22 42.67 -0.96 -20.05
CA ARG A 22 41.37 -0.47 -19.65
C ARG A 22 40.85 -1.51 -18.67
N THR A 23 41.11 -1.29 -17.39
CA THR A 23 40.40 -1.98 -16.33
C THR A 23 38.94 -1.56 -16.50
N GLU A 24 38.13 -2.41 -17.16
CA GLU A 24 36.69 -2.34 -17.00
C GLU A 24 36.46 -2.49 -15.49
N LYS A 25 36.11 -1.39 -14.83
CA LYS A 25 35.46 -1.47 -13.53
C LYS A 25 34.16 -2.23 -13.81
N THR A 26 34.18 -3.55 -13.63
CA THR A 26 32.97 -4.30 -13.33
C THR A 26 32.33 -3.55 -12.17
N ALA A 27 31.18 -2.91 -12.43
CA ALA A 27 30.38 -2.36 -11.36
C ALA A 27 30.15 -3.49 -10.37
N GLU A 28 30.65 -3.33 -9.15
CA GLU A 28 30.37 -4.26 -8.07
C GLU A 28 28.86 -4.31 -7.92
N GLU A 29 28.27 -5.47 -8.17
CA GLU A 29 26.83 -5.67 -8.06
C GLU A 29 26.47 -5.34 -6.61
N LYS A 30 25.75 -4.24 -6.39
CA LYS A 30 25.33 -3.84 -5.05
C LYS A 30 24.53 -4.99 -4.46
N GLU A 31 24.97 -5.51 -3.32
CA GLU A 31 24.26 -6.55 -2.61
C GLU A 31 22.84 -6.07 -2.25
N ASP A 32 21.83 -6.86 -2.61
CA ASP A 32 20.46 -6.62 -2.14
C ASP A 32 20.35 -7.04 -0.67
N LEU A 33 20.29 -6.06 0.23
CA LEU A 33 20.17 -6.24 1.66
C LEU A 33 18.75 -6.56 2.10
N THR A 34 17.74 -6.21 1.28
CA THR A 34 16.33 -6.49 1.62
C THR A 34 16.03 -7.98 1.71
N LYS A 35 16.81 -8.83 1.02
CA LYS A 35 16.70 -10.30 1.07
C LYS A 35 16.94 -10.89 2.47
N TYR A 36 17.57 -10.13 3.38
CA TYR A 36 17.82 -10.54 4.76
C TYR A 36 16.72 -10.11 5.73
N VAL A 37 15.83 -9.22 5.31
CA VAL A 37 14.73 -8.76 6.15
C VAL A 37 13.62 -9.78 6.10
N ASP A 38 13.18 -10.24 7.27
CA ASP A 38 11.99 -11.07 7.42
C ASP A 38 10.91 -10.28 8.19
N PRO A 39 9.94 -9.67 7.48
CA PRO A 39 8.86 -8.90 8.11
C PRO A 39 7.91 -9.75 8.97
N GLN A 40 7.98 -11.08 8.91
CA GLN A 40 7.13 -11.96 9.71
C GLN A 40 7.63 -12.12 11.15
N ILE A 41 8.89 -11.76 11.44
CA ILE A 41 9.44 -11.85 12.79
C ILE A 41 8.62 -10.98 13.76
N GLY A 42 8.06 -11.63 14.79
CA GLY A 42 7.29 -10.96 15.84
C GLY A 42 5.85 -10.62 15.49
N THR A 43 5.30 -11.16 14.40
CA THR A 43 3.93 -10.87 13.92
C THR A 43 2.83 -11.75 14.52
N ALA A 44 3.16 -12.67 15.43
CA ALA A 44 2.17 -13.41 16.19
C ALA A 44 1.82 -12.64 17.47
N HIS A 45 0.53 -12.36 17.70
CA HIS A 45 0.04 -11.59 18.84
C HIS A 45 0.72 -10.21 18.94
N CYS A 46 0.85 -9.52 17.80
CA CYS A 46 1.52 -8.22 17.71
C CYS A 46 0.54 -7.04 17.74
N ARG A 47 1.10 -5.83 17.73
CA ARG A 47 0.36 -4.56 17.78
C ARG A 47 0.03 -4.06 16.37
N TRP A 48 -0.91 -3.14 16.28
CA TRP A 48 -1.43 -2.60 15.00
C TRP A 48 -0.35 -2.09 14.05
N PHE A 49 0.62 -1.36 14.59
CA PHE A 49 1.68 -0.70 13.83
C PHE A 49 2.85 -1.61 13.49
N HIS A 50 2.82 -2.89 13.88
CA HIS A 50 3.96 -3.80 13.71
C HIS A 50 4.12 -4.28 12.27
N VAL A 51 3.03 -4.42 11.51
CA VAL A 51 3.05 -4.99 10.16
C VAL A 51 2.55 -3.97 9.15
N ALA A 52 3.48 -3.34 8.44
CA ALA A 52 3.22 -2.40 7.35
C ALA A 52 4.17 -2.63 6.16
N PRO A 53 4.16 -3.83 5.55
CA PRO A 53 5.16 -4.25 4.57
C PRO A 53 5.22 -3.35 3.33
N GLY A 54 4.11 -2.73 2.92
CA GLY A 54 4.08 -1.84 1.76
C GLY A 54 4.73 -0.48 2.00
N ALA A 55 5.16 -0.16 3.23
CA ALA A 55 5.70 1.15 3.59
C ALA A 55 7.15 1.35 3.11
N SER A 56 7.48 2.59 2.71
CA SER A 56 8.85 3.08 2.62
C SER A 56 9.41 3.46 4.01
N PRO A 57 10.75 3.47 4.22
CA PRO A 57 11.34 3.88 5.50
C PRO A 57 10.85 5.26 5.96
N PHE A 58 10.35 5.35 7.19
CA PHE A 58 9.76 6.57 7.77
C PHE A 58 8.55 7.17 7.01
N GLY A 59 7.95 6.40 6.09
CA GLY A 59 6.78 6.81 5.33
C GLY A 59 5.53 7.04 6.20
N MET A 60 4.70 8.00 5.77
CA MET A 60 3.34 8.20 6.25
C MET A 60 2.41 7.14 5.67
N ALA A 61 2.52 6.87 4.37
CA ALA A 61 1.79 5.80 3.71
C ALA A 61 2.33 4.46 4.16
N LYS A 62 1.43 3.66 4.76
CA LYS A 62 1.75 2.37 5.33
C LYS A 62 0.67 1.37 4.88
N PRO A 63 0.52 1.07 3.58
CA PRO A 63 -0.45 0.07 3.15
C PRO A 63 0.02 -1.33 3.59
N GLY A 64 -0.90 -2.10 4.16
CA GLY A 64 -0.61 -3.44 4.68
C GLY A 64 -1.87 -4.25 4.91
N PRO A 65 -1.77 -5.55 5.18
CA PRO A 65 -2.92 -6.39 5.51
C PRO A 65 -3.40 -6.17 6.95
N SER A 66 -4.72 -6.21 7.15
CA SER A 66 -5.34 -6.40 8.46
C SER A 66 -6.08 -7.74 8.51
N THR A 67 -6.00 -8.43 9.64
CA THR A 67 -6.67 -9.71 9.93
C THR A 67 -7.74 -9.58 11.02
N ASP A 68 -7.65 -8.59 11.91
CA ASP A 68 -8.60 -8.41 13.02
C ASP A 68 -8.72 -6.96 13.52
N GLY A 69 -8.21 -5.99 12.76
CA GLY A 69 -8.28 -4.56 13.08
C GLY A 69 -9.67 -4.04 13.49
N HIS A 70 -10.75 -4.49 12.85
CA HIS A 70 -12.11 -4.01 13.16
C HIS A 70 -12.59 -4.40 14.57
N LEU A 71 -12.04 -5.48 15.14
CA LEU A 71 -12.28 -5.89 16.52
C LEU A 71 -11.78 -4.85 17.54
N GLY A 72 -10.88 -3.98 17.09
CA GLY A 72 -10.42 -2.79 17.80
C GLY A 72 -9.68 -3.08 19.08
N ASN A 73 -9.43 -2.01 19.82
CA ASN A 73 -8.48 -1.98 20.92
C ASN A 73 -9.16 -1.42 22.17
N ALA A 74 -10.10 -2.19 22.74
CA ALA A 74 -11.00 -1.73 23.80
C ALA A 74 -10.28 -1.20 25.05
N SER A 75 -9.13 -1.79 25.41
CA SER A 75 -8.31 -1.37 26.55
C SER A 75 -7.07 -0.58 26.15
N GLY A 76 -6.79 -0.43 24.86
CA GLY A 76 -5.58 0.22 24.38
C GLY A 76 -4.41 -0.75 24.15
N TRP A 77 -4.53 -2.01 24.60
CA TRP A 77 -3.43 -2.98 24.72
C TRP A 77 -3.66 -4.31 23.99
N GLU A 78 -4.75 -4.44 23.24
CA GLU A 78 -5.05 -5.63 22.46
C GLU A 78 -4.03 -5.86 21.33
N ALA A 79 -3.78 -7.14 21.02
CA ALA A 79 -3.08 -7.55 19.83
C ALA A 79 -4.08 -7.54 18.67
N VAL A 80 -3.99 -6.52 17.82
CA VAL A 80 -4.89 -6.29 16.68
C VAL A 80 -4.13 -5.74 15.49
N GLY A 81 -4.66 -5.92 14.29
CA GLY A 81 -4.04 -5.59 13.02
C GLY A 81 -3.77 -6.88 12.27
N TYR A 82 -2.50 -7.23 12.08
CA TYR A 82 -2.10 -8.49 11.47
C TYR A 82 -1.65 -9.49 12.52
N ASP A 83 -2.11 -10.73 12.44
CA ASP A 83 -1.55 -11.85 13.21
C ASP A 83 -1.18 -13.00 12.27
N PHE A 84 0.08 -13.45 12.32
CA PHE A 84 0.56 -14.55 11.49
C PHE A 84 -0.23 -15.85 11.68
N ARG A 85 -0.89 -16.05 12.83
CA ARG A 85 -1.68 -17.24 13.10
C ARG A 85 -3.05 -17.21 12.40
N HIS A 86 -3.48 -16.06 11.91
CA HIS A 86 -4.74 -15.89 11.20
C HIS A 86 -4.61 -16.27 9.72
N ASN A 87 -5.69 -16.84 9.18
CA ASN A 87 -5.81 -17.31 7.79
C ASN A 87 -6.91 -16.57 7.03
N SER A 88 -7.30 -15.37 7.47
CA SER A 88 -8.18 -14.48 6.71
C SER A 88 -7.77 -13.02 6.87
N ILE A 89 -7.98 -12.24 5.81
CA ILE A 89 -7.71 -10.81 5.72
C ILE A 89 -9.04 -10.08 5.60
N GLU A 90 -9.15 -8.98 6.33
CA GLU A 90 -10.32 -8.11 6.41
C GLU A 90 -10.09 -6.73 5.80
N GLY A 91 -9.13 -6.63 4.89
CA GLY A 91 -8.85 -5.43 4.12
C GLY A 91 -7.44 -4.91 4.28
N PHE A 92 -7.19 -3.81 3.58
CA PHE A 92 -5.87 -3.20 3.47
C PHE A 92 -5.93 -1.74 3.92
N PRO A 93 -5.68 -1.46 5.22
CA PRO A 93 -5.56 -0.10 5.74
C PRO A 93 -4.35 0.61 5.14
N ASN A 94 -4.44 1.93 5.03
CA ASN A 94 -3.37 2.78 4.49
C ASN A 94 -2.52 3.47 5.58
N PHE A 95 -3.00 3.44 6.82
CA PHE A 95 -2.30 3.94 8.00
C PHE A 95 -2.08 2.79 9.00
N HIS A 96 -0.83 2.56 9.40
CA HIS A 96 -0.43 1.60 10.43
C HIS A 96 0.58 2.25 11.38
N GLU A 97 0.11 3.12 12.28
CA GLU A 97 0.96 3.84 13.24
C GLU A 97 0.40 3.72 14.65
N PHE A 98 1.22 3.96 15.68
CA PHE A 98 0.76 3.89 17.07
C PHE A 98 -0.48 4.77 17.27
N GLN A 99 -1.61 4.13 17.63
CA GLN A 99 -2.91 4.78 17.85
C GLN A 99 -3.51 5.45 16.59
N ILE A 100 -3.05 5.11 15.40
CA ILE A 100 -3.50 5.67 14.12
C ILE A 100 -3.70 4.54 13.10
N GLY A 101 -4.93 4.41 12.61
CA GLY A 101 -5.33 3.39 11.65
C GLY A 101 -6.61 3.78 10.94
N GLY A 102 -6.74 3.37 9.68
CA GLY A 102 -7.91 3.72 8.89
C GLY A 102 -7.62 3.79 7.39
N VAL A 103 -8.62 4.27 6.66
CA VAL A 103 -8.66 4.30 5.19
C VAL A 103 -8.40 2.89 4.65
N VAL A 104 -9.43 2.04 4.68
CA VAL A 104 -9.33 0.64 4.27
C VAL A 104 -9.87 0.48 2.86
N PHE A 105 -9.07 -0.16 2.02
CA PHE A 105 -9.52 -0.64 0.71
C PHE A 105 -9.63 -2.16 0.73
N MET A 106 -10.69 -2.69 0.11
CA MET A 106 -10.86 -4.14 -0.02
C MET A 106 -11.45 -4.50 -1.39
N PRO A 107 -10.76 -5.31 -2.20
CA PRO A 107 -11.34 -5.87 -3.40
C PRO A 107 -12.18 -7.12 -3.08
N SER A 108 -13.27 -7.33 -3.81
CA SER A 108 -14.08 -8.55 -3.76
C SER A 108 -14.75 -8.80 -5.11
N ASN A 109 -15.45 -9.91 -5.27
CA ASN A 109 -16.33 -10.11 -6.42
C ASN A 109 -17.57 -10.94 -6.05
N GLY A 110 -18.57 -10.92 -6.93
CA GLY A 110 -19.82 -11.65 -6.74
C GLY A 110 -20.87 -10.87 -5.96
N GLU A 111 -21.27 -11.40 -4.79
CA GLU A 111 -22.26 -10.74 -3.93
C GLU A 111 -21.59 -9.62 -3.13
N LEU A 112 -22.14 -8.40 -3.21
CA LEU A 112 -21.63 -7.26 -2.45
C LEU A 112 -21.81 -7.49 -0.93
N ARG A 113 -20.69 -7.53 -0.20
CA ARG A 113 -20.62 -7.56 1.26
C ARG A 113 -19.90 -6.30 1.72
N THR A 114 -20.42 -5.61 2.74
CA THR A 114 -19.95 -4.25 3.11
C THR A 114 -19.46 -4.15 4.55
N ILE A 115 -19.36 -5.26 5.25
CA ILE A 115 -18.76 -5.35 6.59
C ILE A 115 -17.60 -6.35 6.56
N PRO A 116 -16.56 -6.18 7.41
CA PRO A 116 -15.44 -7.12 7.51
C PRO A 116 -15.88 -8.57 7.74
N GLY A 117 -16.82 -8.78 8.68
CA GLY A 117 -17.20 -10.09 9.20
C GLY A 117 -16.20 -10.59 10.26
N ASN A 118 -16.62 -11.52 11.11
CA ASN A 118 -15.78 -12.02 12.20
C ASN A 118 -14.72 -13.03 11.69
N PRO A 119 -13.54 -13.13 12.33
CA PRO A 119 -12.50 -14.10 11.93
C PRO A 119 -12.93 -15.56 11.98
N ASP A 120 -13.95 -15.90 12.78
CA ASP A 120 -14.55 -17.23 12.88
C ASP A 120 -15.63 -17.49 11.81
N PHE A 121 -15.89 -16.53 10.93
CA PHE A 121 -16.91 -16.57 9.88
C PHE A 121 -18.35 -16.73 10.40
N SER A 122 -18.61 -16.38 11.66
CA SER A 122 -19.97 -16.33 12.22
C SER A 122 -20.85 -15.28 11.52
N ASP A 123 -20.26 -14.12 11.22
CA ASP A 123 -20.87 -13.06 10.40
C ASP A 123 -20.23 -13.04 9.01
N LYS A 124 -21.03 -13.28 7.96
CA LYS A 124 -20.57 -13.28 6.57
C LYS A 124 -20.29 -11.84 6.10
N GLY A 125 -19.02 -11.45 6.14
CA GLY A 125 -18.52 -10.19 5.61
C GLY A 125 -17.74 -10.33 4.30
N TYR A 126 -17.00 -9.29 3.95
CA TYR A 126 -16.13 -9.25 2.76
C TYR A 126 -14.73 -9.85 3.01
N ARG A 127 -14.39 -10.23 4.25
CA ARG A 127 -13.07 -10.82 4.53
C ARG A 127 -12.86 -12.07 3.68
N SER A 128 -11.62 -12.30 3.28
CA SER A 128 -11.24 -13.46 2.48
C SER A 128 -10.22 -14.31 3.20
N LYS A 129 -10.34 -15.62 3.05
CA LYS A 129 -9.27 -16.56 3.37
C LYS A 129 -8.03 -16.32 2.51
N PHE A 130 -6.88 -16.70 3.04
CA PHE A 130 -5.61 -16.76 2.31
C PHE A 130 -4.72 -17.83 2.94
N ASP A 131 -3.72 -18.31 2.19
CA ASP A 131 -2.71 -19.22 2.70
C ASP A 131 -1.35 -18.51 2.73
N LYS A 132 -0.51 -18.88 3.70
CA LYS A 132 0.83 -18.28 3.87
C LYS A 132 1.76 -18.51 2.69
N GLU A 133 1.56 -19.59 1.94
CA GLU A 133 2.32 -19.86 0.71
C GLU A 133 2.02 -18.88 -0.43
N ASP A 134 0.83 -18.27 -0.41
CA ASP A 134 0.38 -17.28 -1.38
C ASP A 134 0.64 -15.83 -0.91
N GLU A 135 1.24 -15.66 0.27
CA GLU A 135 1.51 -14.38 0.89
C GLU A 135 2.99 -13.99 0.78
N ILE A 136 3.25 -12.76 0.33
CA ILE A 136 4.58 -12.17 0.18
C ILE A 136 4.63 -10.91 1.04
N LEU A 137 5.53 -10.89 2.02
CA LEU A 137 5.84 -9.73 2.85
C LEU A 137 7.31 -9.38 2.64
N ASN A 138 7.59 -8.33 1.88
CA ASN A 138 8.94 -7.81 1.67
C ASN A 138 8.99 -6.33 2.08
N PRO A 139 10.16 -5.77 2.43
CA PRO A 139 10.29 -4.33 2.66
C PRO A 139 9.84 -3.52 1.43
N GLY A 140 8.82 -2.68 1.60
CA GLY A 140 8.26 -1.85 0.54
C GLY A 140 7.28 -2.56 -0.40
N TYR A 141 6.96 -3.84 -0.18
CA TYR A 141 6.03 -4.58 -1.04
C TYR A 141 5.27 -5.68 -0.30
N TYR A 142 3.97 -5.73 -0.54
CA TYR A 142 3.09 -6.80 -0.08
C TYR A 142 2.34 -7.42 -1.25
N SER A 143 2.11 -8.73 -1.21
CA SER A 143 1.18 -9.40 -2.11
C SER A 143 0.48 -10.57 -1.42
N VAL A 144 -0.79 -10.81 -1.76
CA VAL A 144 -1.54 -11.99 -1.29
C VAL A 144 -2.59 -12.41 -2.31
N ILE A 145 -2.93 -13.70 -2.32
CA ILE A 145 -4.13 -14.20 -3.01
C ILE A 145 -5.30 -14.27 -2.02
N LEU A 146 -6.36 -13.50 -2.30
CA LEU A 146 -7.63 -13.56 -1.61
C LEU A 146 -8.45 -14.74 -2.16
N LYS A 147 -8.37 -15.89 -1.49
CA LYS A 147 -8.89 -17.18 -1.98
C LYS A 147 -10.39 -17.21 -2.23
N ASP A 148 -11.17 -16.50 -1.43
CA ASP A 148 -12.63 -16.51 -1.58
C ASP A 148 -13.09 -15.77 -2.84
N TYR A 149 -12.22 -14.91 -3.41
CA TYR A 149 -12.49 -14.13 -4.61
C TYR A 149 -11.59 -14.46 -5.79
N ASN A 150 -10.52 -15.25 -5.57
CA ASN A 150 -9.44 -15.46 -6.53
C ASN A 150 -8.84 -14.14 -7.05
N ILE A 151 -8.63 -13.17 -6.15
CA ILE A 151 -8.06 -11.85 -6.47
C ILE A 151 -6.65 -11.77 -5.90
N ARG A 152 -5.68 -11.34 -6.71
CA ARG A 152 -4.35 -10.96 -6.20
C ARG A 152 -4.40 -9.51 -5.76
N ALA A 153 -4.04 -9.25 -4.51
CA ALA A 153 -3.83 -7.90 -3.99
C ALA A 153 -2.35 -7.64 -3.82
N GLU A 154 -1.87 -6.51 -4.36
CA GLU A 154 -0.48 -6.06 -4.24
C GLU A 154 -0.44 -4.63 -3.73
N LEU A 155 0.48 -4.34 -2.81
CA LEU A 155 0.61 -3.04 -2.15
C LEU A 155 2.07 -2.55 -2.16
N THR A 156 2.26 -1.26 -2.35
CA THR A 156 3.53 -0.55 -2.16
C THR A 156 3.26 0.92 -1.85
N SER A 157 4.28 1.73 -1.59
CA SER A 157 4.10 3.15 -1.27
C SER A 157 5.31 4.00 -1.62
N THR A 158 5.05 5.27 -1.91
CA THR A 158 6.03 6.36 -1.66
C THR A 158 5.92 6.80 -0.20
N ASP A 159 6.48 7.96 0.15
CA ASP A 159 6.39 8.51 1.51
C ASP A 159 4.94 8.78 1.94
N ARG A 160 4.09 9.32 1.06
CA ARG A 160 2.74 9.81 1.39
C ARG A 160 1.65 9.28 0.46
N VAL A 161 1.98 8.39 -0.47
CA VAL A 161 1.04 7.78 -1.40
C VAL A 161 1.10 6.27 -1.31
N SER A 162 -0.05 5.67 -1.03
CA SER A 162 -0.22 4.22 -1.15
C SER A 162 -0.61 3.83 -2.56
N PHE A 163 -0.08 2.72 -3.03
CA PHE A 163 -0.45 2.09 -4.29
C PHE A 163 -1.06 0.73 -3.99
N HIS A 164 -2.25 0.48 -4.54
CA HIS A 164 -2.90 -0.81 -4.50
C HIS A 164 -3.09 -1.29 -5.93
N ARG A 165 -2.72 -2.53 -6.24
CA ARG A 165 -3.03 -3.18 -7.52
C ARG A 165 -3.82 -4.45 -7.23
N TYR A 166 -5.02 -4.54 -7.79
CA TYR A 166 -5.91 -5.68 -7.64
C TYR A 166 -6.10 -6.37 -8.98
N THR A 167 -5.62 -7.61 -9.09
CA THR A 167 -5.78 -8.43 -10.31
C THR A 167 -6.97 -9.35 -10.12
N PHE A 168 -8.01 -9.15 -10.93
CA PHE A 168 -9.28 -9.86 -10.83
C PHE A 168 -9.36 -11.03 -11.82
N PRO A 169 -10.16 -12.07 -11.50
CA PRO A 169 -10.62 -13.03 -12.49
C PRO A 169 -11.73 -12.41 -13.35
N GLU A 170 -12.14 -13.09 -14.43
CA GLU A 170 -13.31 -12.65 -15.21
C GLU A 170 -14.57 -12.63 -14.33
N ASN A 171 -15.18 -11.45 -14.17
CA ASN A 171 -16.42 -11.30 -13.43
C ASN A 171 -17.22 -10.10 -13.95
N LYS A 172 -18.55 -10.13 -13.81
CA LYS A 172 -19.42 -8.98 -14.11
C LYS A 172 -19.63 -8.06 -12.90
N LYS A 173 -19.23 -8.49 -11.71
CA LYS A 173 -19.39 -7.80 -10.44
C LYS A 173 -18.11 -7.93 -9.62
N SER A 174 -17.04 -7.30 -10.07
CA SER A 174 -15.84 -7.06 -9.26
C SER A 174 -16.02 -5.76 -8.50
N HIS A 175 -15.80 -5.77 -7.19
CA HIS A 175 -15.97 -4.62 -6.33
C HIS A 175 -14.64 -4.15 -5.76
N ILE A 176 -14.49 -2.84 -5.60
CA ILE A 176 -13.50 -2.21 -4.74
C ILE A 176 -14.27 -1.40 -3.69
N LEU A 177 -14.07 -1.74 -2.43
CA LEU A 177 -14.68 -1.07 -1.29
C LEU A 177 -13.71 -0.07 -0.69
N PHE A 178 -14.21 1.13 -0.42
CA PHE A 178 -13.61 2.15 0.43
C PHE A 178 -14.34 2.11 1.77
N ASP A 179 -13.83 1.31 2.69
CA ASP A 179 -14.39 1.14 4.03
C ASP A 179 -13.73 2.14 4.99
N ILE A 180 -14.36 3.30 5.14
CA ILE A 180 -13.75 4.46 5.81
C ILE A 180 -14.23 4.60 7.25
N GLY A 181 -15.51 4.30 7.50
CA GLY A 181 -16.17 4.51 8.79
C GLY A 181 -16.03 3.35 9.78
N ASN A 182 -15.25 2.31 9.46
CA ASN A 182 -14.98 1.21 10.37
C ASN A 182 -13.73 1.45 11.23
N ARG A 183 -13.80 0.97 12.47
CA ARG A 183 -12.71 1.03 13.45
C ARG A 183 -11.51 0.24 12.95
N GLN A 184 -10.29 0.69 13.23
CA GLN A 184 -9.07 0.01 12.79
C GLN A 184 -8.01 -0.04 13.89
N GLY A 185 -7.89 -1.22 14.50
CA GLY A 185 -6.92 -1.58 15.50
C GLY A 185 -6.87 -0.56 16.64
N GLU A 186 -5.69 0.00 16.84
CA GLU A 186 -5.42 0.93 17.93
C GLU A 186 -5.94 2.36 17.69
N SER A 187 -6.51 2.66 16.52
CA SER A 187 -7.07 3.99 16.21
C SER A 187 -8.19 4.42 17.16
N GLY A 188 -8.83 3.45 17.84
CA GLY A 188 -10.02 3.66 18.65
C GLY A 188 -11.29 3.84 17.82
N GLU A 189 -12.40 4.12 18.51
CA GLU A 189 -13.71 4.30 17.87
C GLU A 189 -13.71 5.43 16.84
N VAL A 190 -14.43 5.21 15.74
CA VAL A 190 -14.67 6.23 14.73
C VAL A 190 -15.64 7.27 15.28
N ARG A 191 -15.17 8.52 15.35
CA ARG A 191 -15.97 9.69 15.74
C ARG A 191 -16.77 10.23 14.57
N ASN A 192 -16.13 10.30 13.40
CA ASN A 192 -16.75 10.76 12.17
C ASN A 192 -15.99 10.17 10.97
N ALA A 193 -16.65 10.06 9.83
CA ALA A 193 -16.02 9.69 8.57
C ALA A 193 -16.75 10.37 7.42
N SER A 194 -16.08 10.49 6.29
CA SER A 194 -16.70 10.90 5.03
C SER A 194 -15.99 10.20 3.88
N VAL A 195 -16.76 9.80 2.88
CA VAL A 195 -16.26 9.33 1.59
C VAL A 195 -17.15 9.85 0.49
N VAL A 196 -16.52 10.41 -0.54
CA VAL A 196 -17.17 11.03 -1.68
C VAL A 196 -16.56 10.50 -2.98
N LEU A 197 -17.40 10.05 -3.90
CA LEU A 197 -17.06 9.89 -5.31
C LEU A 197 -17.29 11.22 -6.01
N ALA A 198 -16.22 11.89 -6.43
CA ALA A 198 -16.28 13.19 -7.07
C ALA A 198 -16.84 13.12 -8.51
N GLN A 199 -17.02 14.28 -9.15
CA GLN A 199 -17.56 14.36 -10.51
C GLN A 199 -16.56 13.89 -11.57
N ASP A 200 -15.28 14.14 -11.34
CA ASP A 200 -14.11 13.77 -12.13
C ASP A 200 -13.58 12.36 -11.80
N GLY A 201 -14.31 11.59 -10.99
CA GLY A 201 -14.10 10.15 -10.81
C GLY A 201 -13.11 9.77 -9.70
N HIS A 202 -12.42 10.73 -9.07
CA HIS A 202 -11.63 10.43 -7.87
C HIS A 202 -12.51 10.17 -6.65
N VAL A 203 -11.96 9.45 -5.68
CA VAL A 203 -12.59 9.20 -4.39
C VAL A 203 -11.81 9.94 -3.31
N GLU A 204 -12.48 10.71 -2.48
CA GLU A 204 -11.84 11.47 -1.40
C GLU A 204 -12.62 11.36 -0.10
N GLY A 205 -11.97 11.69 1.00
CA GLY A 205 -12.63 11.62 2.29
C GLY A 205 -11.70 11.70 3.48
N PHE A 206 -12.25 11.32 4.63
CA PHE A 206 -11.50 11.22 5.87
C PHE A 206 -12.13 10.22 6.85
N VAL A 207 -11.32 9.76 7.79
CA VAL A 207 -11.78 9.12 9.03
C VAL A 207 -11.20 9.89 10.22
N GLU A 208 -12.06 10.19 11.18
CA GLU A 208 -11.70 10.81 12.46
C GLU A 208 -11.94 9.82 13.59
N THR A 209 -10.90 9.54 14.36
CA THR A 209 -10.95 8.56 15.45
C THR A 209 -10.65 9.20 16.79
N TYR A 210 -11.01 8.47 17.86
CA TYR A 210 -10.78 8.86 19.25
C TYR A 210 -9.88 7.79 19.92
N PRO A 211 -8.53 7.88 19.79
CA PRO A 211 -7.66 6.79 20.18
C PRO A 211 -7.65 6.54 21.69
N GLU A 212 -7.71 5.27 22.09
CA GLU A 212 -7.96 4.87 23.48
C GLU A 212 -6.85 5.33 24.43
N TYR A 213 -5.59 5.17 24.02
CA TYR A 213 -4.44 5.54 24.86
C TYR A 213 -4.29 7.06 25.01
N VAL A 214 -4.67 7.82 23.98
CA VAL A 214 -4.58 9.29 23.97
C VAL A 214 -5.51 9.89 25.03
N LYS A 215 -6.65 9.26 25.32
CA LYS A 215 -7.61 9.75 26.33
C LYS A 215 -6.99 9.93 27.71
N LYS A 216 -5.97 9.13 28.06
CA LYS A 216 -5.25 9.23 29.34
C LYS A 216 -4.49 10.55 29.47
N TYR A 217 -4.00 11.11 28.36
CA TYR A 217 -3.13 12.29 28.34
C TYR A 217 -3.84 13.55 27.87
N GLN A 218 -4.81 13.41 26.95
CA GLN A 218 -5.55 14.52 26.36
C GLN A 218 -7.00 14.11 26.05
N THR A 219 -7.85 14.14 27.08
CA THR A 219 -9.29 13.88 26.94
C THR A 219 -9.91 14.78 25.87
N GLY A 220 -10.65 14.19 24.94
CA GLY A 220 -11.33 14.88 23.85
C GLY A 220 -10.51 15.08 22.57
N ALA A 221 -9.21 14.75 22.58
CA ALA A 221 -8.38 14.80 21.37
C ALA A 221 -8.80 13.73 20.35
N SER A 222 -8.97 14.14 19.10
CA SER A 222 -9.21 13.24 17.97
C SER A 222 -8.07 13.33 16.96
N VAL A 223 -7.91 12.28 16.16
CA VAL A 223 -6.99 12.25 15.02
C VAL A 223 -7.83 12.12 13.77
N ARG A 224 -7.59 12.96 12.76
CA ARG A 224 -8.26 12.88 11.46
C ARG A 224 -7.25 12.57 10.38
N MET A 225 -7.53 11.50 9.64
CA MET A 225 -6.76 11.00 8.52
C MET A 225 -7.55 11.26 7.24
N TYR A 226 -6.96 11.98 6.30
CA TYR A 226 -7.55 12.36 5.03
C TYR A 226 -6.93 11.55 3.89
N PHE A 227 -7.73 11.28 2.86
CA PHE A 227 -7.24 10.65 1.64
C PHE A 227 -7.84 11.28 0.38
N TYR A 228 -7.08 11.17 -0.71
CA TYR A 228 -7.49 11.48 -2.07
C TYR A 228 -7.00 10.34 -2.96
N ALA A 229 -7.90 9.66 -3.66
CA ALA A 229 -7.60 8.44 -4.40
C ALA A 229 -8.08 8.50 -5.85
N ILE A 230 -7.20 8.10 -6.77
CA ILE A 230 -7.50 7.94 -8.20
C ILE A 230 -7.37 6.48 -8.60
N LEU A 231 -8.20 6.04 -9.54
CA LEU A 231 -8.17 4.72 -10.11
C LEU A 231 -7.81 4.79 -11.60
N ASP A 232 -7.16 3.76 -12.13
CA ASP A 232 -6.83 3.64 -13.56
C ASP A 232 -7.98 3.11 -14.44
N LYS A 233 -9.14 2.82 -13.82
CA LYS A 233 -10.35 2.34 -14.48
C LYS A 233 -11.61 2.98 -13.90
N GLU A 234 -12.51 3.41 -14.77
CA GLU A 234 -13.83 3.92 -14.38
C GLU A 234 -14.78 2.78 -13.99
N PRO A 235 -15.61 2.95 -12.95
CA PRO A 235 -16.58 1.94 -12.52
C PRO A 235 -17.83 1.91 -13.40
N ASP A 236 -18.38 0.71 -13.60
CA ASP A 236 -19.68 0.51 -14.27
C ASP A 236 -20.84 0.91 -13.35
N GLU A 237 -20.73 0.61 -12.06
CA GLU A 237 -21.72 0.96 -11.04
C GLU A 237 -21.01 1.45 -9.77
N TYR A 238 -21.71 2.25 -8.98
CA TYR A 238 -21.22 2.74 -7.71
C TYR A 238 -22.36 2.92 -6.72
N GLY A 239 -22.02 3.01 -5.45
CA GLY A 239 -22.95 3.37 -4.40
C GLY A 239 -22.24 3.51 -3.07
N ILE A 240 -23.03 3.85 -2.06
CA ILE A 240 -22.52 3.98 -0.70
C ILE A 240 -23.04 2.86 0.19
N PHE A 241 -22.42 2.70 1.35
CA PHE A 241 -22.93 1.87 2.41
C PHE A 241 -22.75 2.51 3.79
N HIS A 242 -23.63 2.09 4.70
CA HIS A 242 -23.51 2.27 6.14
C HIS A 242 -23.67 0.91 6.78
N GLU A 243 -22.57 0.34 7.25
CA GLU A 243 -22.51 -1.05 7.72
C GLU A 243 -23.10 -2.00 6.65
N THR A 244 -24.26 -2.62 6.90
CA THR A 244 -24.93 -3.56 5.97
C THR A 244 -25.92 -2.89 5.01
N ARG A 245 -26.27 -1.61 5.23
CA ARG A 245 -27.23 -0.88 4.40
C ARG A 245 -26.53 -0.25 3.21
N THR A 246 -26.96 -0.58 2.00
CA THR A 246 -26.40 -0.05 0.75
C THR A 246 -27.36 0.90 0.04
N GLU A 247 -26.85 1.95 -0.59
CA GLU A 247 -27.63 2.85 -1.45
C GLU A 247 -26.91 3.02 -2.80
N ALA A 248 -27.43 2.34 -3.83
CA ALA A 248 -26.88 2.40 -5.20
C ALA A 248 -27.05 3.80 -5.83
N GLY A 249 -26.08 4.22 -6.63
CA GLY A 249 -26.08 5.50 -7.35
C GLY A 249 -25.87 6.74 -6.47
N LYS A 250 -25.71 6.58 -5.16
CA LYS A 250 -25.29 7.67 -4.26
C LYS A 250 -23.77 7.80 -4.27
N LYS A 251 -23.29 9.02 -4.07
CA LYS A 251 -21.86 9.37 -4.18
C LYS A 251 -21.20 9.78 -2.86
N GLU A 252 -21.97 9.98 -1.79
CA GLU A 252 -21.45 10.51 -0.53
C GLU A 252 -22.06 9.74 0.66
N ALA A 253 -21.21 9.30 1.57
CA ALA A 253 -21.59 8.76 2.86
C ALA A 253 -20.78 9.42 3.99
N THR A 254 -21.43 9.62 5.14
CA THR A 254 -20.82 10.33 6.27
C THR A 254 -21.20 9.70 7.61
N GLY A 255 -20.27 9.65 8.54
CA GLY A 255 -20.45 9.10 9.89
C GLY A 255 -19.93 7.68 10.03
N ARG A 256 -20.17 7.08 11.21
CA ARG A 256 -19.71 5.72 11.52
C ARG A 256 -20.25 4.70 10.51
N GLY A 257 -19.42 3.75 10.14
CA GLY A 257 -19.73 2.70 9.16
C GLY A 257 -19.89 3.18 7.72
N ALA A 258 -19.63 4.46 7.44
CA ALA A 258 -19.69 5.01 6.09
C ALA A 258 -18.66 4.37 5.17
N GLY A 259 -19.09 4.01 3.97
CA GLY A 259 -18.20 3.55 2.91
C GLY A 259 -18.79 3.76 1.53
N LEU A 260 -17.95 3.52 0.52
CA LEU A 260 -18.27 3.61 -0.90
C LEU A 260 -17.86 2.30 -1.56
N TYR A 261 -18.66 1.79 -2.48
CA TYR A 261 -18.27 0.70 -3.36
C TYR A 261 -18.26 1.16 -4.81
N LEU A 262 -17.26 0.68 -5.54
CA LEU A 262 -17.13 0.80 -6.98
C LEU A 262 -17.21 -0.61 -7.58
N THR A 263 -18.01 -0.79 -8.62
CA THR A 263 -18.22 -2.08 -9.28
C THR A 263 -17.75 -2.02 -10.74
N PHE A 264 -17.09 -3.08 -11.18
CA PHE A 264 -16.47 -3.20 -12.48
C PHE A 264 -16.80 -4.56 -13.10
N SER A 265 -16.95 -4.59 -14.42
CA SER A 265 -16.78 -5.76 -15.24
C SER A 265 -15.30 -5.95 -15.53
N THR A 266 -14.77 -7.13 -15.24
CA THR A 266 -13.35 -7.48 -15.38
C THR A 266 -13.20 -8.69 -16.27
N ARG A 267 -12.09 -8.73 -17.01
CA ARG A 267 -11.61 -9.92 -17.72
C ARG A 267 -10.63 -10.68 -16.84
N ASP A 268 -10.36 -11.93 -17.22
CA ASP A 268 -9.37 -12.74 -16.52
C ASP A 268 -8.00 -12.06 -16.55
N ASN A 269 -7.36 -11.99 -15.38
CA ASN A 269 -6.09 -11.31 -15.13
C ASN A 269 -6.10 -9.79 -15.43
N GLU A 270 -7.26 -9.14 -15.38
CA GLU A 270 -7.33 -7.68 -15.49
C GLU A 270 -7.01 -7.02 -14.15
N SER A 271 -6.07 -6.07 -14.17
CA SER A 271 -5.68 -5.30 -12.98
C SER A 271 -6.36 -3.94 -12.92
N ILE A 272 -6.76 -3.52 -11.72
CA ILE A 272 -7.19 -2.15 -11.41
C ILE A 272 -6.24 -1.60 -10.33
N THR A 273 -5.68 -0.42 -10.57
CA THR A 273 -4.73 0.26 -9.68
C THR A 273 -5.40 1.44 -8.99
N ILE A 274 -5.13 1.60 -7.69
CA ILE A 274 -5.49 2.77 -6.90
C ILE A 274 -4.20 3.46 -6.48
N LYS A 275 -4.12 4.78 -6.68
CA LYS A 275 -3.13 5.64 -6.02
C LYS A 275 -3.87 6.47 -4.99
N ALA A 276 -3.45 6.45 -3.73
CA ALA A 276 -4.11 7.16 -2.64
C ALA A 276 -3.11 8.05 -1.89
N GLY A 277 -3.21 9.36 -2.09
CA GLY A 277 -2.49 10.35 -1.30
C GLY A 277 -3.10 10.46 0.08
N LEU A 278 -2.24 10.60 1.09
CA LEU A 278 -2.63 10.62 2.49
C LEU A 278 -2.22 11.93 3.17
N SER A 279 -2.98 12.38 4.15
CA SER A 279 -2.64 13.57 4.94
C SER A 279 -3.27 13.54 6.34
N TYR A 280 -2.60 14.17 7.31
CA TYR A 280 -3.20 14.50 8.61
C TYR A 280 -3.80 15.92 8.65
N THR A 281 -3.79 16.66 7.54
CA THR A 281 -4.17 18.08 7.50
C THR A 281 -5.48 18.31 6.78
N SER A 282 -5.59 17.88 5.51
CA SER A 282 -6.78 18.12 4.70
C SER A 282 -6.82 17.20 3.46
N ILE A 283 -7.98 17.13 2.81
CA ILE A 283 -8.13 16.46 1.50
C ILE A 283 -7.25 17.14 0.44
N GLU A 284 -7.17 18.48 0.44
CA GLU A 284 -6.31 19.21 -0.51
C GLU A 284 -4.82 18.88 -0.30
N ASN A 285 -4.37 18.75 0.95
CA ASN A 285 -3.01 18.29 1.24
C ASN A 285 -2.80 16.83 0.82
N ALA A 286 -3.80 15.96 0.95
CA ALA A 286 -3.72 14.59 0.44
C ALA A 286 -3.58 14.56 -1.09
N ARG A 287 -4.32 15.43 -1.79
CA ARG A 287 -4.21 15.63 -3.24
C ARG A 287 -2.83 16.16 -3.63
N LEU A 288 -2.32 17.20 -2.97
CA LEU A 288 -0.95 17.71 -3.18
C LEU A 288 0.11 16.64 -2.89
N ASN A 289 -0.12 15.83 -1.85
CA ASN A 289 0.49 14.54 -1.54
C ASN A 289 0.77 13.68 -2.78
N LEU A 290 -0.33 13.20 -3.34
CA LEU A 290 -0.33 12.38 -4.54
C LEU A 290 0.33 13.17 -5.70
N GLY A 291 0.14 14.50 -5.73
CA GLY A 291 0.63 15.46 -6.73
C GLY A 291 2.12 15.36 -6.96
N ALA A 292 2.82 15.56 -5.85
CA ALA A 292 4.25 15.65 -5.82
C ALA A 292 4.95 14.29 -6.03
N GLU A 293 4.29 13.18 -5.66
CA GLU A 293 4.96 11.88 -5.55
C GLU A 293 4.52 10.87 -6.62
N ALA A 294 3.31 11.01 -7.18
CA ALA A 294 2.65 9.88 -7.85
C ALA A 294 1.74 10.19 -9.04
N TRP A 295 1.64 11.43 -9.55
CA TRP A 295 0.84 11.73 -10.76
C TRP A 295 1.25 10.82 -11.92
N ASP A 296 2.54 10.85 -12.26
CA ASP A 296 3.10 10.12 -13.41
C ASP A 296 3.77 8.80 -13.02
N THR A 297 3.89 8.50 -11.71
CA THR A 297 4.55 7.30 -11.19
C THR A 297 3.64 6.07 -11.28
N GLY A 298 4.10 4.99 -11.90
CA GLY A 298 3.38 3.71 -11.96
C GLY A 298 3.53 2.83 -10.70
N PHE A 299 2.73 1.76 -10.58
CA PHE A 299 2.84 0.81 -9.46
C PHE A 299 4.24 0.17 -9.39
N ASP A 300 4.72 -0.38 -10.51
CA ASP A 300 6.01 -1.09 -10.52
C ASP A 300 7.19 -0.13 -10.32
N GLU A 301 7.06 1.13 -10.77
CA GLU A 301 8.04 2.18 -10.50
C GLU A 301 8.09 2.53 -9.01
N ALA A 302 6.94 2.74 -8.36
CA ALA A 302 6.86 2.98 -6.92
C ALA A 302 7.43 1.81 -6.12
N ARG A 303 7.13 0.56 -6.53
CA ARG A 303 7.67 -0.65 -5.92
C ARG A 303 9.19 -0.70 -6.02
N ASN A 304 9.75 -0.45 -7.19
CA ASN A 304 11.20 -0.46 -7.40
C ASN A 304 11.86 0.64 -6.58
N ALA A 305 11.30 1.85 -6.56
CA ALA A 305 11.79 2.95 -5.73
C ALA A 305 11.75 2.60 -4.24
N ALA A 306 10.68 1.96 -3.75
CA ALA A 306 10.60 1.51 -2.36
C ALA A 306 11.68 0.47 -2.01
N HIS A 307 11.93 -0.50 -2.90
CA HIS A 307 12.99 -1.50 -2.74
C HIS A 307 14.38 -0.86 -2.71
N GLU A 308 14.66 0.07 -3.63
CA GLU A 308 15.92 0.82 -3.67
C GLU A 308 16.12 1.67 -2.41
N ASN A 309 15.06 2.34 -1.94
CA ASN A 309 15.09 3.12 -0.71
C ASN A 309 15.39 2.25 0.51
N TRP A 310 14.74 1.10 0.66
CA TRP A 310 15.05 0.17 1.74
C TRP A 310 16.49 -0.32 1.69
N ASN A 311 16.99 -0.69 0.51
CA ASN A 311 18.38 -1.08 0.33
C ASN A 311 19.36 0.02 0.76
N ALA A 312 19.07 1.28 0.40
CA ALA A 312 19.90 2.42 0.78
C ALA A 312 19.88 2.70 2.30
N TRP A 313 18.77 2.44 2.99
CA TRP A 313 18.68 2.59 4.45
C TRP A 313 19.34 1.46 5.24
N LEU A 314 19.44 0.26 4.65
CA LEU A 314 20.05 -0.91 5.28
C LEU A 314 21.58 -0.96 5.14
N GLY A 315 22.14 -0.29 4.12
CA GLY A 315 23.59 -0.27 3.81
C GLY A 315 24.33 0.91 4.41
#